data_AF-A0A0D3JLY8-F1
#
_entry.id   AF-A0A0D3JLY8-F1
#
_cell.length_a   1.000
_cell.length_b   1.000
_cell.length_c   1.000
_cell.angle_alpha   90.00
_cell.angle_beta   90.00
_cell.angle_gamma   90.00
#
_symmetry.space_group_name_H-M   'P 1'
#
loop_
_entity.id
_entity.type
_entity.pdbx_description
1 polymer ?
#
loop_
_entity_poly.entity_id
_entity_poly.type
_entity_poly.pdbx_seq_one_letter_code
_entity_poly.pdbx_strand_id
1 'polypeptide(L)'
;MFSRRVKAAATRGVSFGASSLQGRRPSQEDRYTTIEQLAPGCGFYAVYDGHGGERAAVFASAAMQARLQASPGFGKRDYAAGLLQAFSEVERDFLALAERDGLSDGTTAVVALVEPTVLTVAHVGDSRGVLCRGGAAVPITDDHKPEVAAERRRIEALGGFVSYIGCWRAMGILAMSRAIGDLFLKPYVSAVPDVKALPLEESDEFVVLASDGLFDVFDNEQVVRIVRAADDPQHAASLLTKSALAAGSLDNITAIVVALRGYRPRQIDAHSPAELATATAAQPRAAAAAAVAAATAATHAASASASAASTAAASTASAAAAAGAAAASALCSATALGGARSVASFGPPVPTSHWQRTFDAWHAAFVAVEGC
;
A
#
# COMPACT_ATOMS: atom_id res chain seq x y z
N MET A 1 -24.31 52.04 28.46
CA MET A 1 -23.50 50.80 28.39
C MET A 1 -24.31 49.72 27.68
N PHE A 2 -24.15 49.57 26.36
CA PHE A 2 -24.76 48.47 25.61
C PHE A 2 -23.81 47.27 25.64
N SER A 3 -24.12 46.29 26.48
CA SER A 3 -23.43 45.00 26.49
C SER A 3 -23.81 44.23 25.23
N ARG A 4 -22.92 44.25 24.22
CA ARG A 4 -23.02 43.33 23.08
C ARG A 4 -22.67 41.93 23.58
N ARG A 5 -23.69 41.11 23.80
CA ARG A 5 -23.51 39.65 23.87
C ARG A 5 -22.95 39.19 22.53
N VAL A 6 -21.67 38.86 22.49
CA VAL A 6 -21.09 38.04 21.42
C VAL A 6 -21.80 36.70 21.52
N LYS A 7 -22.71 36.42 20.57
CA LYS A 7 -23.22 35.06 20.38
C LYS A 7 -22.00 34.20 20.05
N ALA A 8 -21.66 33.25 20.92
CA ALA A 8 -20.72 32.20 20.57
C ALA A 8 -21.20 31.58 19.26
N ALA A 9 -20.41 31.73 18.19
CA ALA A 9 -20.68 31.06 16.95
C ALA A 9 -20.67 29.56 17.26
N ALA A 10 -21.80 28.90 17.10
CA ALA A 10 -21.85 27.45 17.18
C ALA A 10 -20.78 26.91 16.22
N THR A 11 -19.79 26.20 16.76
CA THR A 11 -18.83 25.43 15.97
C THR A 11 -19.63 24.43 15.15
N ARG A 12 -19.98 24.80 13.92
CA ARG A 12 -20.45 23.85 12.91
C ARG A 12 -19.37 22.77 12.84
N GLY A 13 -19.75 21.53 13.12
CA GLY A 13 -18.84 20.41 12.96
C GLY A 13 -18.36 20.32 11.52
N VAL A 14 -17.24 19.64 11.34
CA VAL A 14 -16.61 19.41 10.03
C VAL A 14 -17.51 18.47 9.25
N SER A 15 -18.08 18.91 8.12
CA SER A 15 -18.89 18.01 7.28
C SER A 15 -17.97 17.08 6.49
N PHE A 16 -18.39 15.83 6.32
CA PHE A 16 -17.63 14.83 5.59
C PHE A 16 -18.56 13.91 4.82
N GLY A 17 -17.98 13.13 3.91
CA GLY A 17 -18.64 12.05 3.20
C GLY A 17 -17.69 10.90 2.96
N ALA A 18 -18.21 9.69 2.88
CA ALA A 18 -17.42 8.49 2.64
C ALA A 18 -18.12 7.55 1.65
N SER A 19 -17.34 6.86 0.82
CA SER A 19 -17.84 5.85 -0.09
C SER A 19 -16.82 4.72 -0.18
N SER A 20 -17.30 3.48 -0.19
CA SER A 20 -16.48 2.29 -0.38
C SER A 20 -17.20 1.36 -1.35
N LEU A 21 -16.50 0.91 -2.39
CA LEU A 21 -17.00 -0.01 -3.40
C LEU A 21 -16.07 -1.22 -3.46
N GLN A 22 -16.65 -2.42 -3.47
CA GLN A 22 -15.88 -3.65 -3.70
C GLN A 22 -15.21 -3.66 -5.09
N GLY A 23 -15.78 -2.92 -6.05
CA GLY A 23 -15.23 -2.85 -7.40
C GLY A 23 -15.28 -4.21 -8.10
N ARG A 24 -14.15 -4.62 -8.68
CA ARG A 24 -14.03 -5.87 -9.47
C ARG A 24 -13.39 -7.02 -8.70
N ARG A 25 -13.06 -6.80 -7.41
CA ARG A 25 -12.48 -7.81 -6.54
C ARG A 25 -13.53 -8.82 -6.07
N PRO A 26 -13.13 -10.05 -5.74
CA PRO A 26 -14.04 -11.06 -5.19
C PRO A 26 -14.50 -10.74 -3.75
N SER A 27 -13.69 -10.01 -2.99
CA SER A 27 -13.95 -9.59 -1.60
C SER A 27 -13.77 -8.07 -1.45
N GLN A 28 -14.36 -7.50 -0.39
CA GLN A 28 -14.11 -6.14 0.05
C GLN A 28 -13.21 -6.15 1.28
N GLU A 29 -11.92 -5.90 1.08
CA GLU A 29 -10.89 -5.90 2.12
C GLU A 29 -10.62 -4.51 2.70
N ASP A 30 -11.12 -3.43 2.06
CA ASP A 30 -11.05 -2.08 2.59
C ASP A 30 -11.92 -1.89 3.83
N ARG A 31 -11.45 -1.04 4.74
CA ARG A 31 -12.24 -0.46 5.85
C ARG A 31 -12.00 1.04 5.94
N TYR A 32 -12.93 1.73 6.59
CA TYR A 32 -12.77 3.14 6.90
C TYR A 32 -13.43 3.51 8.23
N THR A 33 -12.99 4.61 8.82
CA THR A 33 -13.53 5.15 10.08
C THR A 33 -13.77 6.65 9.92
N THR A 34 -14.94 7.13 10.31
CA THR A 34 -15.30 8.56 10.28
C THR A 34 -15.93 8.98 11.61
N ILE A 35 -15.29 9.89 12.33
CA ILE A 35 -15.76 10.40 13.62
C ILE A 35 -15.67 11.92 13.57
N GLU A 36 -16.83 12.59 13.53
CA GLU A 36 -16.90 14.05 13.40
C GLU A 36 -16.28 14.79 14.60
N GLN A 37 -16.44 14.23 15.79
CA GLN A 37 -15.93 14.80 17.03
C GLN A 37 -15.30 13.71 17.90
N LEU A 38 -14.02 13.41 17.64
CA LEU A 38 -13.21 12.56 18.51
C LEU A 38 -12.89 13.27 19.83
N ALA A 39 -12.73 14.60 19.76
CA ALA A 39 -12.63 15.53 20.87
C ALA A 39 -13.30 16.85 20.47
N PRO A 40 -13.53 17.81 21.40
CA PRO A 40 -14.08 19.12 21.06
C PRO A 40 -13.29 19.79 19.92
N GLY A 41 -13.94 19.95 18.77
CA GLY A 41 -13.38 20.56 17.57
C GLY A 41 -12.38 19.71 16.79
N CYS A 42 -12.25 18.40 17.08
CA CYS A 42 -11.31 17.51 16.40
C CYS A 42 -12.03 16.32 15.78
N GLY A 43 -12.02 16.22 14.45
CA GLY A 43 -12.48 15.04 13.71
C GLY A 43 -11.39 13.98 13.57
N PHE A 44 -11.79 12.73 13.34
CA PHE A 44 -10.91 11.59 13.05
C PHE A 44 -11.43 10.82 11.84
N TYR A 45 -10.56 10.63 10.86
CA TYR A 45 -10.89 10.01 9.59
C TYR A 45 -9.77 9.05 9.20
N ALA A 46 -10.11 7.85 8.74
CA ALA A 46 -9.12 6.86 8.36
C ALA A 46 -9.60 5.93 7.25
N VAL A 47 -8.69 5.54 6.37
CA VAL A 47 -8.87 4.48 5.36
C VAL A 47 -7.81 3.40 5.61
N TYR A 48 -8.23 2.15 5.49
CA TYR A 48 -7.41 0.95 5.65
C TYR A 48 -7.65 0.07 4.43
N ASP A 49 -6.64 -0.10 3.60
CA ASP A 49 -6.68 -0.98 2.44
C ASP A 49 -6.12 -2.34 2.87
N GLY A 50 -6.94 -3.38 2.82
CA GLY A 50 -6.58 -4.71 3.32
C GLY A 50 -6.02 -5.59 2.21
N HIS A 51 -5.04 -6.45 2.55
CA HIS A 51 -4.49 -7.41 1.60
C HIS A 51 -4.20 -8.76 2.26
N GLY A 52 -4.33 -9.83 1.48
CA GLY A 52 -4.19 -11.20 2.00
C GLY A 52 -5.36 -11.61 2.92
N GLY A 53 -6.47 -10.87 2.87
CA GLY A 53 -7.63 -10.98 3.74
C GLY A 53 -7.95 -9.67 4.47
N GLU A 54 -9.19 -9.55 4.95
CA GLU A 54 -9.70 -8.32 5.56
C GLU A 54 -9.36 -8.14 7.05
N ARG A 55 -8.75 -9.13 7.71
CA ARG A 55 -8.70 -9.16 9.19
C ARG A 55 -7.81 -8.08 9.77
N ALA A 56 -6.71 -7.74 9.11
CA ALA A 56 -5.83 -6.64 9.50
C ALA A 56 -6.57 -5.29 9.42
N ALA A 57 -7.26 -5.02 8.31
CA ALA A 57 -8.05 -3.80 8.12
C ALA A 57 -9.22 -3.71 9.13
N VAL A 58 -9.92 -4.83 9.37
CA VAL A 58 -10.98 -4.92 10.39
C VAL A 58 -10.43 -4.61 11.79
N PHE A 59 -9.30 -5.22 12.15
CA PHE A 59 -8.67 -4.99 13.46
C PHE A 59 -8.20 -3.54 13.61
N ALA A 60 -7.46 -3.02 12.63
CA ALA A 60 -6.93 -1.66 12.66
C ALA A 60 -8.04 -0.61 12.74
N SER A 61 -9.09 -0.75 11.91
CA SER A 61 -10.24 0.17 11.92
C SER A 61 -11.01 0.18 13.24
N ALA A 62 -11.08 -0.97 13.94
CA ALA A 62 -11.72 -1.06 15.25
C ALA A 62 -10.86 -0.54 16.40
N ALA A 63 -9.52 -0.64 16.29
CA ALA A 63 -8.60 -0.36 17.40
C ALA A 63 -7.98 1.05 17.36
N MET A 64 -7.67 1.58 16.17
CA MET A 64 -6.81 2.75 16.01
C MET A 64 -7.28 3.98 16.82
N GLN A 65 -8.58 4.28 16.74
CA GLN A 65 -9.19 5.38 17.49
C GLN A 65 -8.99 5.21 19.01
N ALA A 66 -9.31 4.02 19.54
CA ALA A 66 -9.24 3.75 20.97
C ALA A 66 -7.79 3.82 21.47
N ARG A 67 -6.84 3.32 20.69
CA ARG A 67 -5.39 3.39 21.00
C ARG A 67 -4.89 4.83 21.02
N LEU A 68 -5.33 5.64 20.05
CA LEU A 68 -5.01 7.06 20.05
C LEU A 68 -5.57 7.74 21.30
N GLN A 69 -6.86 7.56 21.63
CA GLN A 69 -7.47 8.20 22.80
C GLN A 69 -6.84 7.77 24.13
N ALA A 70 -6.35 6.53 24.22
CA ALA A 70 -5.64 6.03 25.39
C ALA A 70 -4.19 6.56 25.49
N SER A 71 -3.61 7.07 24.40
CA SER A 71 -2.23 7.57 24.40
C SER A 71 -2.09 8.85 25.23
N PRO A 72 -0.95 9.05 25.93
CA PRO A 72 -0.65 10.33 26.59
C PRO A 72 -0.57 11.50 25.60
N GLY A 73 -0.20 11.25 24.34
CA GLY A 73 -0.14 12.25 23.28
C GLY A 73 -1.51 12.89 23.03
N PHE A 74 -2.57 12.07 22.97
CA PHE A 74 -3.93 12.58 22.78
C PHE A 74 -4.39 13.52 23.90
N GLY A 75 -4.14 13.17 25.17
CA GLY A 75 -4.50 14.02 26.31
C GLY A 75 -3.77 15.38 26.32
N LYS A 76 -2.58 15.44 25.73
CA LYS A 76 -1.78 16.66 25.58
C LYS A 76 -2.03 17.41 24.27
N ARG A 77 -2.91 16.88 23.40
CA ARG A 77 -3.08 17.31 22.00
C ARG A 77 -1.78 17.24 21.17
N ASP A 78 -0.84 16.40 21.58
CA ASP A 78 0.29 15.96 20.75
C ASP A 78 -0.15 14.73 19.96
N TYR A 79 -0.99 14.98 18.95
CA TYR A 79 -1.56 13.92 18.13
C TYR A 79 -0.52 13.19 17.32
N ALA A 80 0.61 13.82 16.99
CA ALA A 80 1.69 13.15 16.27
C ALA A 80 2.32 12.04 17.13
N ALA A 81 2.68 12.35 18.38
CA ALA A 81 3.16 11.34 19.32
C ALA A 81 2.08 10.29 19.64
N GLY A 82 0.82 10.73 19.76
CA GLY A 82 -0.30 9.82 19.99
C GLY A 82 -0.51 8.81 18.86
N LEU A 83 -0.40 9.25 17.60
CA LEU A 83 -0.52 8.38 16.43
C LEU A 83 0.67 7.41 16.31
N LEU A 84 1.90 7.86 16.57
CA LEU A 84 3.07 6.97 16.61
C LEU A 84 2.86 5.81 17.61
N GLN A 85 2.38 6.14 18.81
CA GLN A 85 2.06 5.13 19.81
C GLN A 85 0.89 4.24 19.37
N ALA A 86 -0.19 4.82 18.83
CA ALA A 86 -1.36 4.07 18.39
C ALA A 86 -1.02 3.03 17.32
N PHE A 87 -0.25 3.41 16.28
CA PHE A 87 0.21 2.48 15.25
C PHE A 87 1.07 1.37 15.84
N SER A 88 2.01 1.70 16.74
CA SER A 88 2.84 0.70 17.40
C SER A 88 2.04 -0.29 18.23
N GLU A 89 0.99 0.16 18.93
CA GLU A 89 0.12 -0.71 19.72
C GLU A 89 -0.80 -1.57 18.85
N VAL A 90 -1.38 -1.00 17.79
CA VAL A 90 -2.19 -1.75 16.81
C VAL A 90 -1.37 -2.85 16.16
N GLU A 91 -0.16 -2.54 15.69
CA GLU A 91 0.75 -3.53 15.12
C GLU A 91 1.07 -4.64 16.11
N ARG A 92 1.53 -4.30 17.31
CA ARG A 92 1.89 -5.30 18.34
C ARG A 92 0.74 -6.27 18.60
N ASP A 93 -0.45 -5.73 18.80
CA ASP A 93 -1.61 -6.54 19.19
C ASP A 93 -2.13 -7.37 18.00
N PHE A 94 -2.04 -6.85 16.78
CA PHE A 94 -2.41 -7.61 15.58
C PHE A 94 -1.38 -8.70 15.25
N LEU A 95 -0.07 -8.45 15.41
CA LEU A 95 0.94 -9.50 15.20
C LEU A 95 0.79 -10.65 16.21
N ALA A 96 0.43 -10.35 17.46
CA ALA A 96 0.13 -11.39 18.45
C ALA A 96 -1.12 -12.21 18.06
N LEU A 97 -2.13 -11.56 17.48
CA LEU A 97 -3.31 -12.23 16.93
C LEU A 97 -2.94 -13.10 15.71
N ALA A 98 -2.12 -12.56 14.79
CA ALA A 98 -1.69 -13.23 13.59
C ALA A 98 -0.83 -14.47 13.88
N GLU A 99 0.06 -14.39 14.86
CA GLU A 99 0.86 -15.54 15.31
C GLU A 99 -0.03 -16.64 15.91
N ARG A 100 -0.98 -16.26 16.77
CA ARG A 100 -1.89 -17.21 17.42
C ARG A 100 -2.79 -17.94 16.43
N ASP A 101 -3.34 -17.20 15.47
CA ASP A 101 -4.38 -17.71 14.56
C ASP A 101 -3.84 -18.09 13.17
N GLY A 102 -2.53 -17.95 12.94
CA GLY A 102 -1.88 -18.26 11.66
C GLY A 102 -2.29 -17.33 10.53
N LEU A 103 -2.49 -16.04 10.81
CA LEU A 103 -2.92 -15.04 9.83
C LEU A 103 -1.71 -14.48 9.07
N SER A 104 -1.93 -14.16 7.80
CA SER A 104 -0.95 -13.50 6.93
C SER A 104 -1.42 -12.14 6.42
N ASP A 105 -2.60 -11.69 6.85
CA ASP A 105 -3.22 -10.45 6.42
C ASP A 105 -2.33 -9.25 6.78
N GLY A 106 -2.40 -8.22 5.93
CA GLY A 106 -1.85 -6.91 6.21
C GLY A 106 -2.83 -5.82 5.80
N THR A 107 -2.52 -4.59 6.19
CA THR A 107 -3.30 -3.44 5.76
C THR A 107 -2.44 -2.18 5.71
N THR A 108 -2.73 -1.33 4.74
CA THR A 108 -2.32 0.07 4.78
C THR A 108 -3.10 0.81 5.89
N ALA A 109 -2.66 2.01 6.22
CA ALA A 109 -3.50 2.92 6.98
C ALA A 109 -3.13 4.35 6.63
N VAL A 110 -4.12 5.19 6.32
CA VAL A 110 -3.98 6.65 6.30
C VAL A 110 -4.99 7.23 7.28
N VAL A 111 -4.51 7.96 8.28
CA VAL A 111 -5.29 8.49 9.40
C VAL A 111 -5.10 10.00 9.46
N ALA A 112 -6.19 10.77 9.51
CA ALA A 112 -6.18 12.21 9.67
C ALA A 112 -6.98 12.65 10.90
N LEU A 113 -6.35 13.48 11.73
CA LEU A 113 -7.02 14.31 12.73
C LEU A 113 -7.16 15.73 12.20
N VAL A 114 -8.39 16.21 12.17
CA VAL A 114 -8.75 17.52 11.62
C VAL A 114 -9.20 18.43 12.75
N GLU A 115 -8.34 19.36 13.13
CA GLU A 115 -8.65 20.46 14.04
C GLU A 115 -8.97 21.75 13.25
N PRO A 116 -9.46 22.82 13.90
CA PRO A 116 -9.82 24.05 13.18
C PRO A 116 -8.63 24.79 12.56
N THR A 117 -7.40 24.48 12.98
CA THR A 117 -6.16 25.17 12.57
C THR A 117 -5.01 24.24 12.23
N VAL A 118 -5.13 22.94 12.50
CA VAL A 118 -4.06 21.96 12.29
C VAL A 118 -4.66 20.68 11.71
N LEU A 119 -3.99 20.13 10.71
CA LEU A 119 -4.25 18.81 10.16
C LEU A 119 -3.07 17.92 10.55
N THR A 120 -3.32 16.88 11.33
CA THR A 120 -2.31 15.86 11.65
C THR A 120 -2.63 14.59 10.88
N VAL A 121 -1.68 14.10 10.09
CA VAL A 121 -1.82 12.87 9.30
C VAL A 121 -0.72 11.89 9.67
N ALA A 122 -1.08 10.62 9.81
CA ALA A 122 -0.14 9.51 9.92
C ALA A 122 -0.50 8.43 8.90
N HIS A 123 0.50 7.82 8.26
CA HIS A 123 0.23 6.75 7.30
C HIS A 123 1.32 5.68 7.21
N VAL A 124 0.90 4.48 6.80
CA VAL A 124 1.74 3.37 6.31
C VAL A 124 1.11 2.80 5.04
N GLY A 125 1.94 2.34 4.12
CA GLY A 125 1.49 1.84 2.81
C GLY A 125 1.27 2.95 1.80
N ASP A 126 0.40 2.68 0.84
CA ASP A 126 0.13 3.47 -0.36
C ASP A 126 -1.32 3.96 -0.49
N SER A 127 -2.15 3.75 0.55
CA SER A 127 -3.29 4.63 0.78
C SER A 127 -2.80 6.07 0.97
N ARG A 128 -3.48 7.03 0.35
CA ARG A 128 -2.96 8.39 0.19
C ARG A 128 -3.94 9.46 0.68
N GLY A 129 -3.36 10.50 1.27
CA GLY A 129 -4.03 11.75 1.63
C GLY A 129 -3.67 12.88 0.67
N VAL A 130 -4.67 13.67 0.27
CA VAL A 130 -4.51 14.89 -0.55
C VAL A 130 -5.32 16.04 0.07
N LEU A 131 -4.69 17.20 0.26
CA LEU A 131 -5.32 18.45 0.66
C LEU A 131 -5.58 19.31 -0.58
N CYS A 132 -6.77 19.90 -0.69
CA CYS A 132 -7.03 20.95 -1.66
C CYS A 132 -6.78 22.32 -1.04
N ARG A 133 -5.84 23.09 -1.61
CA ARG A 133 -5.52 24.45 -1.19
C ARG A 133 -5.68 25.42 -2.34
N GLY A 134 -6.66 26.31 -2.24
CA GLY A 134 -6.96 27.30 -3.29
C GLY A 134 -7.21 26.66 -4.66
N GLY A 135 -7.81 25.48 -4.68
CA GLY A 135 -8.10 24.72 -5.89
C GLY A 135 -6.98 23.83 -6.43
N ALA A 136 -5.79 23.82 -5.80
CA ALA A 136 -4.65 22.98 -6.20
C ALA A 136 -4.49 21.77 -5.26
N ALA A 137 -3.99 20.67 -5.80
CA ALA A 137 -3.72 19.46 -5.02
C ALA A 137 -2.38 19.55 -4.29
N VAL A 138 -2.42 19.42 -2.97
CA VAL A 138 -1.26 19.35 -2.08
C VAL A 138 -1.18 17.93 -1.50
N PRO A 139 -0.21 17.10 -1.93
CA PRO A 139 0.00 15.78 -1.32
C PRO A 139 0.38 15.95 0.15
N ILE A 140 -0.35 15.28 1.04
CA ILE A 140 -0.08 15.32 2.49
C ILE A 140 0.52 14.01 3.01
N THR A 141 0.56 12.99 2.17
CA THR A 141 1.28 11.72 2.39
C THR A 141 2.18 11.42 1.19
N ASP A 142 3.20 10.59 1.39
CA ASP A 142 4.06 10.06 0.33
C ASP A 142 3.94 8.53 0.36
N ASP A 143 3.54 7.91 -0.74
CA ASP A 143 3.29 6.47 -0.77
C ASP A 143 4.55 5.66 -0.43
N HIS A 144 4.41 4.68 0.46
CA HIS A 144 5.50 3.80 0.86
C HIS A 144 5.71 2.69 -0.16
N LYS A 145 6.31 3.02 -1.30
CA LYS A 145 6.59 2.07 -2.39
C LYS A 145 8.02 1.52 -2.30
N PRO A 146 8.27 0.22 -2.60
CA PRO A 146 9.59 -0.41 -2.43
C PRO A 146 10.72 0.24 -3.25
N GLU A 147 10.42 0.88 -4.38
CA GLU A 147 11.37 1.58 -5.23
C GLU A 147 11.84 2.93 -4.69
N VAL A 148 11.16 3.49 -3.69
CA VAL A 148 11.58 4.74 -3.05
C VAL A 148 12.95 4.52 -2.41
N ALA A 149 13.93 5.35 -2.76
CA ALA A 149 15.34 5.13 -2.41
C ALA A 149 15.59 5.00 -0.90
N ALA A 150 14.80 5.68 -0.05
CA ALA A 150 14.89 5.53 1.40
C ALA A 150 14.36 4.16 1.87
N GLU A 151 13.21 3.74 1.34
CA GLU A 151 12.57 2.46 1.68
C GLU A 151 13.39 1.27 1.17
N ARG A 152 13.87 1.33 -0.07
CA ARG A 152 14.76 0.32 -0.64
C ARG A 152 16.01 0.12 0.21
N ARG A 153 16.71 1.22 0.55
CA ARG A 153 17.90 1.16 1.41
C ARG A 153 17.58 0.59 2.79
N ARG A 154 16.43 0.93 3.37
CA ARG A 154 15.99 0.37 4.65
C ARG A 154 15.79 -1.15 4.56
N ILE A 155 15.11 -1.63 3.51
CA ILE A 155 14.87 -3.07 3.29
C ILE A 155 16.19 -3.82 3.08
N GLU A 156 17.07 -3.31 2.20
CA GLU A 156 18.36 -3.93 1.90
C GLU A 156 19.31 -3.94 3.10
N ALA A 157 19.29 -2.88 3.93
CA ALA A 157 20.08 -2.82 5.17
C ALA A 157 19.65 -3.86 6.23
N LEU A 158 18.41 -4.36 6.14
CA LEU A 158 17.92 -5.45 6.99
C LEU A 158 18.24 -6.84 6.41
N GLY A 159 18.95 -6.92 5.27
CA GLY A 159 19.23 -8.16 4.55
C GLY A 159 18.10 -8.62 3.61
N GLY A 160 17.08 -7.77 3.41
CA GLY A 160 16.02 -8.01 2.44
C GLY A 160 16.40 -7.59 1.03
N PHE A 161 15.45 -7.71 0.09
CA PHE A 161 15.65 -7.27 -1.29
C PHE A 161 14.36 -6.65 -1.85
N VAL A 162 14.52 -5.89 -2.93
CA VAL A 162 13.43 -5.32 -3.72
C VAL A 162 13.56 -5.83 -5.15
N SER A 163 12.49 -6.43 -5.69
CA SER A 163 12.48 -6.97 -7.05
C SER A 163 11.30 -6.43 -7.86
N TYR A 164 11.46 -6.40 -9.19
CA TYR A 164 10.41 -5.99 -10.11
C TYR A 164 9.70 -7.22 -10.68
N ILE A 165 8.44 -7.44 -10.28
CA ILE A 165 7.58 -8.54 -10.75
C ILE A 165 6.21 -7.95 -11.09
N GLY A 166 6.10 -7.37 -12.29
CA GLY A 166 4.96 -6.57 -12.74
C GLY A 166 4.87 -5.18 -12.09
N CYS A 167 5.25 -5.08 -10.82
CA CYS A 167 5.53 -3.86 -10.07
C CYS A 167 6.70 -4.12 -9.10
N TRP A 168 7.23 -3.07 -8.48
CA TRP A 168 8.25 -3.19 -7.46
C TRP A 168 7.68 -3.82 -6.18
N ARG A 169 8.38 -4.82 -5.64
CA ARG A 169 7.92 -5.60 -4.49
C ARG A 169 9.01 -5.77 -3.46
N ALA A 170 8.67 -5.53 -2.19
CA ALA A 170 9.51 -5.87 -1.05
C ALA A 170 9.53 -7.40 -0.86
N MET A 171 10.72 -7.97 -0.73
CA MET A 171 10.97 -9.42 -0.66
C MET A 171 10.38 -10.21 -1.85
N GLY A 172 10.12 -9.54 -2.98
CA GLY A 172 9.43 -10.11 -4.14
C GLY A 172 7.95 -10.44 -3.92
N ILE A 173 7.36 -10.01 -2.80
CA ILE A 173 5.99 -10.38 -2.40
C ILE A 173 5.08 -9.16 -2.42
N LEU A 174 5.35 -8.16 -1.57
CA LEU A 174 4.41 -7.08 -1.29
C LEU A 174 4.72 -5.80 -2.09
N ALA A 175 3.73 -5.19 -2.72
CA ALA A 175 3.88 -4.01 -3.59
C ALA A 175 4.03 -2.66 -2.85
N MET A 176 4.22 -2.72 -1.53
CA MET A 176 4.43 -1.60 -0.63
C MET A 176 5.52 -1.97 0.40
N SER A 177 6.22 -0.97 0.92
CA SER A 177 7.34 -1.16 1.85
C SER A 177 6.94 -1.05 3.33
N ARG A 178 5.71 -0.57 3.61
CA ARG A 178 5.19 -0.39 4.95
C ARG A 178 3.72 -0.83 5.02
N ALA A 179 3.35 -1.49 6.11
CA ALA A 179 2.00 -1.96 6.40
C ALA A 179 1.89 -2.42 7.86
N ILE A 180 0.67 -2.40 8.40
CA ILE A 180 0.30 -3.10 9.64
C ILE A 180 0.03 -4.57 9.29
N GLY A 181 0.43 -5.51 10.14
CA GLY A 181 0.28 -6.95 9.86
C GLY A 181 1.44 -7.50 9.04
N ASP A 182 1.20 -8.39 8.07
CA ASP A 182 2.27 -9.01 7.27
C ASP A 182 3.37 -9.67 8.12
N LEU A 183 2.98 -10.47 9.12
CA LEU A 183 3.90 -11.06 10.11
C LEU A 183 5.12 -11.73 9.47
N PHE A 184 4.91 -12.45 8.36
CA PHE A 184 5.96 -13.17 7.63
C PHE A 184 6.95 -12.27 6.87
N LEU A 185 6.64 -10.98 6.71
CA LEU A 185 7.50 -9.98 6.07
C LEU A 185 8.20 -9.06 7.07
N LYS A 186 7.98 -9.25 8.37
CA LYS A 186 8.72 -8.49 9.40
C LYS A 186 10.17 -9.02 9.49
N PRO A 187 11.18 -8.14 9.61
CA PRO A 187 11.10 -6.68 9.79
C PRO A 187 11.17 -5.85 8.48
N TYR A 188 11.16 -6.49 7.31
CA TYR A 188 11.34 -5.81 6.02
C TYR A 188 10.20 -4.84 5.69
N VAL A 189 8.96 -5.22 5.99
CA VAL A 189 7.77 -4.34 5.86
C VAL A 189 7.50 -3.64 7.20
N SER A 190 7.76 -2.34 7.28
CA SER A 190 7.65 -1.60 8.56
C SER A 190 6.21 -1.18 8.85
N ALA A 191 5.79 -1.21 10.13
CA ALA A 191 4.53 -0.59 10.57
C ALA A 191 4.72 0.81 11.20
N VAL A 192 5.94 1.35 11.14
CA VAL A 192 6.23 2.70 11.65
C VAL A 192 5.65 3.74 10.67
N PRO A 193 4.69 4.57 11.11
CA PRO A 193 4.07 5.55 10.23
C PRO A 193 4.99 6.76 10.03
N ASP A 194 4.89 7.35 8.84
CA ASP A 194 5.28 8.74 8.68
C ASP A 194 4.16 9.63 9.24
N VAL A 195 4.52 10.71 9.93
CA VAL A 195 3.57 11.61 10.58
C VAL A 195 3.88 13.06 10.23
N LYS A 196 2.85 13.80 9.80
CA LYS A 196 2.95 15.23 9.46
C LYS A 196 1.86 16.01 10.19
N ALA A 197 2.24 17.16 10.78
CA ALA A 197 1.31 18.15 11.29
C ALA A 197 1.42 19.42 10.44
N LEU A 198 0.31 19.82 9.83
CA LEU A 198 0.25 20.90 8.84
C LEU A 198 -0.68 22.00 9.37
N PRO A 199 -0.25 23.28 9.36
CA PRO A 199 -1.16 24.38 9.64
C PRO A 199 -2.19 24.50 8.52
N LEU A 200 -3.45 24.65 8.91
CA LEU A 200 -4.55 24.90 7.99
C LEU A 200 -4.71 26.39 7.71
N GLU A 201 -4.93 26.71 6.44
CA GLU A 201 -5.13 28.05 5.90
C GLU A 201 -6.60 28.28 5.54
N GLU A 202 -7.00 29.53 5.34
CA GLU A 202 -8.38 29.84 4.93
C GLU A 202 -8.70 29.34 3.51
N SER A 203 -7.67 29.20 2.67
CA SER A 203 -7.73 28.66 1.31
C SER A 203 -7.85 27.13 1.29
N ASP A 204 -7.71 26.44 2.42
CA ASP A 204 -7.86 24.99 2.48
C ASP A 204 -9.33 24.60 2.35
N GLU A 205 -9.65 23.92 1.26
CA GLU A 205 -11.02 23.60 0.88
C GLU A 205 -11.45 22.26 1.46
N PHE A 206 -10.68 21.19 1.28
CA PHE A 206 -11.04 19.85 1.74
C PHE A 206 -9.83 18.92 1.81
N VAL A 207 -9.97 17.83 2.54
CA VAL A 207 -9.03 16.70 2.56
C VAL A 207 -9.68 15.48 1.95
N VAL A 208 -8.94 14.75 1.12
CA VAL A 208 -9.31 13.42 0.61
C VAL A 208 -8.38 12.38 1.21
N LEU A 209 -8.93 11.31 1.76
CA LEU A 209 -8.19 10.09 2.11
C LEU A 209 -8.76 8.95 1.26
N ALA A 210 -7.92 8.16 0.59
CA ALA A 210 -8.40 7.04 -0.22
C ALA A 210 -7.38 5.91 -0.37
N SER A 211 -7.88 4.71 -0.68
CA SER A 211 -7.08 3.56 -1.09
C SER A 211 -6.48 3.74 -2.49
N ASP A 212 -5.51 2.88 -2.85
CA ASP A 212 -4.84 2.94 -4.14
C ASP A 212 -5.78 2.66 -5.32
N GLY A 213 -6.88 1.94 -5.11
CA GLY A 213 -7.93 1.74 -6.11
C GLY A 213 -8.52 3.04 -6.68
N LEU A 214 -8.37 4.18 -5.99
CA LEU A 214 -8.63 5.51 -6.54
C LEU A 214 -7.40 6.06 -7.30
N PHE A 215 -6.23 6.04 -6.66
CA PHE A 215 -5.03 6.72 -7.13
C PHE A 215 -4.26 6.00 -8.24
N ASP A 216 -4.57 4.73 -8.49
CA ASP A 216 -4.08 3.97 -9.63
C ASP A 216 -4.64 4.47 -10.96
N VAL A 217 -5.81 5.12 -10.93
CA VAL A 217 -6.51 5.62 -12.13
C VAL A 217 -6.62 7.14 -12.18
N PHE A 218 -6.41 7.84 -11.05
CA PHE A 218 -6.43 9.30 -11.00
C PHE A 218 -5.20 9.88 -10.30
N ASP A 219 -4.64 10.92 -10.90
CA ASP A 219 -3.67 11.78 -10.22
C ASP A 219 -4.36 12.70 -9.18
N ASN A 220 -3.55 13.32 -8.32
CA ASN A 220 -4.04 14.16 -7.23
C ASN A 220 -4.87 15.36 -7.73
N GLU A 221 -4.55 15.92 -8.90
CA GLU A 221 -5.26 17.06 -9.47
C GLU A 221 -6.61 16.66 -10.07
N GLN A 222 -6.69 15.47 -10.68
CA GLN A 222 -7.96 14.88 -11.12
C GLN A 222 -8.89 14.65 -9.93
N VAL A 223 -8.38 14.11 -8.81
CA VAL A 223 -9.15 13.92 -7.58
C VAL A 223 -9.71 15.25 -7.06
N VAL A 224 -8.88 16.30 -6.97
CA VAL A 224 -9.32 17.64 -6.55
C VAL A 224 -10.39 18.21 -7.49
N ARG A 225 -10.23 18.07 -8.81
CA ARG A 225 -11.23 18.52 -9.78
C ARG A 225 -12.57 17.81 -9.63
N ILE A 226 -12.57 16.49 -9.41
CA ILE A 226 -13.80 15.71 -9.21
C ILE A 226 -14.53 16.18 -7.94
N VAL A 227 -13.81 16.37 -6.84
CA VAL A 227 -14.42 16.84 -5.58
C VAL A 227 -15.02 18.24 -5.72
N ARG A 228 -14.31 19.17 -6.38
CA ARG A 228 -14.80 20.55 -6.61
C ARG A 228 -16.02 20.61 -7.52
N ALA A 229 -16.26 19.59 -8.33
CA ALA A 229 -17.44 19.50 -9.19
C ALA A 229 -18.70 18.98 -8.47
N ALA A 230 -18.56 18.49 -7.22
CA ALA A 230 -19.64 17.89 -6.45
C ALA A 230 -20.46 18.90 -5.63
N ASP A 231 -21.68 18.49 -5.27
CA ASP A 231 -22.63 19.34 -4.51
C ASP A 231 -22.36 19.35 -3.00
N ASP A 232 -21.80 18.26 -2.46
CA ASP A 232 -21.48 18.11 -1.05
C ASP A 232 -20.40 17.01 -0.86
N PRO A 233 -19.81 16.84 0.33
CA PRO A 233 -18.75 15.85 0.56
C PRO A 233 -19.17 14.39 0.34
N GLN A 234 -20.43 14.04 0.59
CA GLN A 234 -20.94 12.68 0.39
C GLN A 234 -21.14 12.38 -1.10
N HIS A 235 -21.65 13.37 -1.85
CA HIS A 235 -21.68 13.30 -3.31
C HIS A 235 -20.25 13.20 -3.86
N ALA A 236 -19.31 14.01 -3.37
CA ALA A 236 -17.91 13.98 -3.79
C ALA A 236 -17.26 12.61 -3.59
N ALA A 237 -17.38 12.02 -2.39
CA ALA A 237 -16.84 10.69 -2.11
C ALA A 237 -17.46 9.62 -3.03
N SER A 238 -18.77 9.70 -3.28
CA SER A 238 -19.47 8.78 -4.18
C SER A 238 -19.07 8.97 -5.65
N LEU A 239 -18.78 10.19 -6.08
CA LEU A 239 -18.28 10.48 -7.42
C LEU A 239 -16.88 9.92 -7.59
N LEU A 240 -15.97 10.12 -6.63
CA LEU A 240 -14.61 9.59 -6.70
C LEU A 240 -14.61 8.07 -6.91
N THR A 241 -15.32 7.32 -6.09
CA THR A 241 -15.33 5.84 -6.18
C THR A 241 -15.98 5.34 -7.48
N LYS A 242 -17.12 5.93 -7.88
CA LYS A 242 -17.80 5.56 -9.14
C LYS A 242 -17.00 5.94 -10.37
N SER A 243 -16.37 7.11 -10.38
CA SER A 243 -15.50 7.56 -11.46
C SER A 243 -14.27 6.66 -11.59
N ALA A 244 -13.69 6.21 -10.48
CA ALA A 244 -12.55 5.29 -10.51
C ALA A 244 -12.93 3.92 -11.08
N LEU A 245 -14.07 3.38 -10.66
CA LEU A 245 -14.61 2.14 -11.21
C LEU A 245 -14.88 2.26 -12.73
N ALA A 246 -15.45 3.39 -13.16
CA ALA A 246 -15.71 3.68 -14.57
C ALA A 246 -14.43 3.90 -15.38
N ALA A 247 -13.39 4.47 -14.78
CA ALA A 247 -12.06 4.65 -15.38
C ALA A 247 -11.26 3.34 -15.48
N GLY A 248 -11.80 2.23 -14.98
CA GLY A 248 -11.21 0.89 -15.14
C GLY A 248 -10.43 0.40 -13.94
N SER A 249 -10.59 1.01 -12.75
CA SER A 249 -10.01 0.46 -11.52
C SER A 249 -10.43 -1.00 -11.33
N LEU A 250 -9.43 -1.83 -11.00
CA LEU A 250 -9.59 -3.27 -10.80
C LEU A 250 -9.67 -3.64 -9.32
N ASP A 251 -9.52 -2.67 -8.41
CA ASP A 251 -9.41 -2.92 -6.97
C ASP A 251 -10.69 -2.57 -6.19
N ASN A 252 -10.66 -2.82 -4.87
CA ASN A 252 -11.51 -2.14 -3.91
C ASN A 252 -11.23 -0.62 -3.96
N ILE A 253 -12.26 0.19 -3.74
CA ILE A 253 -12.14 1.65 -3.88
C ILE A 253 -12.85 2.31 -2.71
N THR A 254 -12.07 2.91 -1.82
CA THR A 254 -12.59 3.63 -0.66
C THR A 254 -12.07 5.05 -0.64
N ALA A 255 -12.96 6.02 -0.43
CA ALA A 255 -12.61 7.43 -0.34
C ALA A 255 -13.42 8.13 0.74
N ILE A 256 -12.75 8.99 1.51
CA ILE A 256 -13.34 9.95 2.44
C ILE A 256 -13.04 11.35 1.93
N VAL A 257 -14.04 12.23 1.92
CA VAL A 257 -13.87 13.67 1.67
C VAL A 257 -14.30 14.43 2.92
N VAL A 258 -13.41 15.25 3.45
CA VAL A 258 -13.62 16.07 4.65
C VAL A 258 -13.59 17.54 4.26
N ALA A 259 -14.72 18.23 4.40
CA ALA A 259 -14.83 19.65 4.07
C ALA A 259 -14.15 20.52 5.13
N LEU A 260 -13.31 21.45 4.69
CA LEU A 260 -12.66 22.44 5.53
C LEU A 260 -13.32 23.82 5.36
N ARG A 261 -12.77 24.84 6.01
CA ARG A 261 -13.34 26.20 6.02
C ARG A 261 -13.44 26.81 4.64
N GLY A 262 -12.49 26.52 3.75
CA GLY A 262 -12.49 26.97 2.37
C GLY A 262 -13.49 26.23 1.48
N TYR A 263 -14.12 25.13 1.96
CA TYR A 263 -14.97 24.33 1.09
C TYR A 263 -16.16 25.15 0.59
N ARG A 264 -16.23 25.32 -0.71
CA ARG A 264 -17.38 25.90 -1.40
C ARG A 264 -17.81 24.85 -2.42
N PRO A 265 -18.78 23.99 -2.08
CA PRO A 265 -19.34 23.08 -3.06
C PRO A 265 -19.92 23.86 -4.23
N ARG A 266 -20.06 23.21 -5.37
CA ARG A 266 -20.63 23.84 -6.56
C ARG A 266 -22.02 24.37 -6.23
N GLN A 267 -22.17 25.69 -6.17
CA GLN A 267 -23.49 26.31 -6.24
C GLN A 267 -23.93 26.19 -7.69
N ILE A 268 -24.89 25.32 -7.97
CA ILE A 268 -25.55 25.28 -9.28
C ILE A 268 -26.34 26.59 -9.40
N ASP A 269 -25.73 27.62 -9.97
CA ASP A 269 -26.47 28.55 -10.79
C ASP A 269 -26.89 27.76 -12.03
N ALA A 270 -28.18 27.72 -12.30
CA ALA A 270 -28.83 26.82 -13.26
C ALA A 270 -28.41 27.04 -14.73
N HIS A 271 -27.13 26.93 -15.12
CA HIS A 271 -26.68 27.09 -16.50
C HIS A 271 -25.53 26.13 -16.89
N SER A 272 -25.91 25.14 -17.70
CA SER A 272 -25.14 24.36 -18.68
C SER A 272 -24.56 22.97 -18.27
N PRO A 273 -25.16 21.87 -18.78
CA PRO A 273 -24.69 20.48 -18.63
C PRO A 273 -23.35 20.12 -19.31
N ALA A 274 -22.68 21.05 -19.99
CA ALA A 274 -21.57 20.74 -20.89
C ALA A 274 -20.23 20.45 -20.16
N GLU A 275 -20.01 21.03 -18.97
CA GLU A 275 -18.71 20.90 -18.27
C GLU A 275 -18.48 19.55 -17.59
N LEU A 276 -19.54 18.80 -17.28
CA LEU A 276 -19.43 17.50 -16.59
C LEU A 276 -18.86 16.40 -17.50
N ALA A 277 -19.12 16.49 -18.81
CA ALA A 277 -18.58 15.57 -19.81
C ALA A 277 -17.07 15.77 -20.04
N THR A 278 -16.58 17.01 -19.89
CA THR A 278 -15.15 17.33 -20.01
C THR A 278 -14.34 16.99 -18.75
N ALA A 279 -14.94 17.02 -17.56
CA ALA A 279 -14.27 16.66 -16.31
C ALA A 279 -14.11 15.13 -16.12
N THR A 280 -14.97 14.33 -16.75
CA THR A 280 -14.99 12.85 -16.67
C THR A 280 -14.35 12.17 -17.86
N ALA A 281 -13.84 12.92 -18.84
CA ALA A 281 -13.08 12.37 -19.95
C ALA A 281 -11.70 11.89 -19.46
N ALA A 282 -11.66 10.67 -18.91
CA ALA A 282 -10.45 9.88 -18.89
C ALA A 282 -9.93 9.82 -20.33
N GLN A 283 -8.81 10.48 -20.62
CA GLN A 283 -8.13 10.23 -21.88
C GLN A 283 -7.68 8.77 -21.85
N PRO A 284 -8.17 7.90 -22.76
CA PRO A 284 -7.63 6.55 -22.83
C PRO A 284 -6.15 6.68 -23.22
N ARG A 285 -5.26 6.24 -22.34
CA ARG A 285 -3.83 6.14 -22.64
C ARG A 285 -3.64 4.98 -23.63
N ALA A 286 -3.92 5.25 -24.90
CA ALA A 286 -3.58 4.38 -26.04
C ALA A 286 -2.06 4.10 -26.11
N ALA A 287 -1.24 4.87 -25.39
CA ALA A 287 0.20 4.66 -25.25
C ALA A 287 0.57 3.39 -24.46
N ALA A 288 -0.24 2.95 -23.48
CA ALA A 288 0.07 1.76 -22.68
C ALA A 288 -0.21 0.47 -23.46
N ALA A 289 -1.32 0.40 -24.21
CA ALA A 289 -1.66 -0.75 -25.04
C ALA A 289 -0.67 -0.92 -26.22
N ALA A 290 -0.22 0.18 -26.83
CA ALA A 290 0.80 0.15 -27.87
C ALA A 290 2.19 -0.29 -27.34
N ALA A 291 2.55 0.11 -26.12
CA ALA A 291 3.79 -0.33 -25.47
C ALA A 291 3.74 -1.83 -25.10
N VAL A 292 2.60 -2.33 -24.63
CA VAL A 292 2.39 -3.76 -24.34
C VAL A 292 2.43 -4.59 -25.62
N ALA A 293 1.81 -4.12 -26.72
CA ALA A 293 1.84 -4.79 -28.03
C ALA A 293 3.25 -4.79 -28.65
N ALA A 294 4.01 -3.71 -28.52
CA ALA A 294 5.40 -3.64 -28.97
C ALA A 294 6.32 -4.55 -28.13
N ALA A 295 6.08 -4.64 -26.81
CA ALA A 295 6.80 -5.55 -25.93
C ALA A 295 6.47 -7.02 -26.21
N THR A 296 5.21 -7.38 -26.50
CA THR A 296 4.84 -8.77 -26.87
C THR A 296 5.42 -9.17 -28.23
N ALA A 297 5.50 -8.25 -29.19
CA ALA A 297 6.17 -8.48 -30.46
C ALA A 297 7.69 -8.70 -30.29
N ALA A 298 8.33 -7.93 -29.41
CA ALA A 298 9.75 -8.09 -29.08
C ALA A 298 10.04 -9.41 -28.34
N THR A 299 9.16 -9.84 -27.43
CA THR A 299 9.30 -11.12 -26.70
C THR A 299 9.09 -12.32 -27.60
N HIS A 300 8.16 -12.26 -28.57
CA HIS A 300 8.00 -13.33 -29.55
C HIS A 300 9.19 -13.44 -30.51
N ALA A 301 9.75 -12.31 -30.96
CA ALA A 301 10.97 -12.31 -31.76
C ALA A 301 12.18 -12.87 -30.99
N ALA A 302 12.31 -12.53 -29.70
CA ALA A 302 13.35 -13.06 -28.84
C ALA A 302 13.17 -14.58 -28.60
N SER A 303 11.95 -15.07 -28.37
CA SER A 303 11.67 -16.51 -28.20
C SER A 303 11.95 -17.34 -29.46
N ALA A 304 11.73 -16.77 -30.65
CA ALA A 304 12.03 -17.42 -31.92
C ALA A 304 13.54 -17.50 -32.19
N SER A 305 14.30 -16.49 -31.74
CA SER A 305 15.77 -16.51 -31.81
C SER A 305 16.40 -17.47 -30.78
N ALA A 306 15.80 -17.58 -29.59
CA ALA A 306 16.23 -18.50 -28.54
C ALA A 306 15.94 -19.97 -28.88
N SER A 307 14.82 -20.27 -29.54
CA SER A 307 14.53 -21.64 -30.01
C SER A 307 15.44 -22.05 -31.17
N ALA A 308 15.81 -21.14 -32.06
CA ALA A 308 16.81 -21.40 -33.10
C ALA A 308 18.21 -21.66 -32.50
N ALA A 309 18.60 -20.92 -31.45
CA ALA A 309 19.86 -21.11 -30.74
C ALA A 309 19.91 -22.43 -29.92
N SER A 310 18.81 -22.83 -29.29
CA SER A 310 18.75 -24.10 -28.54
C SER A 310 18.78 -25.33 -29.46
N THR A 311 18.20 -25.23 -30.65
CA THR A 311 18.24 -26.29 -31.66
C THR A 311 19.66 -26.46 -32.24
N ALA A 312 20.40 -25.36 -32.42
CA ALA A 312 21.81 -25.38 -32.79
C ALA A 312 22.69 -25.97 -31.68
N ALA A 313 22.48 -25.58 -30.41
CA ALA A 313 23.24 -26.09 -29.27
C ALA A 313 23.02 -27.60 -29.01
N ALA A 314 21.79 -28.09 -29.21
CA ALA A 314 21.46 -29.52 -29.08
C ALA A 314 22.16 -30.38 -30.14
N SER A 315 22.34 -29.85 -31.37
CA SER A 315 23.08 -30.55 -32.43
C SER A 315 24.60 -30.63 -32.15
N THR A 316 25.18 -29.61 -31.51
CA THR A 316 26.59 -29.61 -31.09
C THR A 316 26.85 -30.49 -29.85
N ALA A 317 25.89 -30.58 -28.93
CA ALA A 317 25.98 -31.46 -27.75
C ALA A 317 25.89 -32.96 -28.11
N SER A 318 25.08 -33.30 -29.11
CA SER A 318 24.99 -34.65 -29.67
C SER A 318 26.32 -35.10 -30.31
N ALA A 319 27.04 -34.18 -30.98
CA ALA A 319 28.35 -34.46 -31.56
C ALA A 319 29.47 -34.62 -30.51
N ALA A 320 29.39 -33.94 -29.37
CA ALA A 320 30.36 -34.05 -28.27
C ALA A 320 30.16 -35.33 -27.42
N ALA A 321 28.90 -35.77 -27.24
CA ALA A 321 28.59 -37.01 -26.52
C ALA A 321 29.08 -38.28 -27.25
N ALA A 322 29.18 -38.24 -28.58
CA ALA A 322 29.72 -39.34 -29.39
C ALA A 322 31.26 -39.46 -29.30
N ALA A 323 31.98 -38.41 -28.87
CA ALA A 323 33.44 -38.43 -28.72
C ALA A 323 33.93 -38.77 -27.30
N GLY A 324 33.06 -38.63 -26.27
CA GLY A 324 33.40 -38.94 -24.87
C GLY A 324 33.22 -40.41 -24.46
N ALA A 325 32.49 -41.21 -25.24
CA ALA A 325 32.19 -42.61 -24.92
C ALA A 325 33.33 -43.61 -25.23
N ALA A 326 34.49 -43.14 -25.72
CA ALA A 326 35.65 -44.00 -26.04
C ALA A 326 36.80 -43.93 -25.01
N ALA A 327 36.66 -43.20 -23.90
CA ALA A 327 37.78 -42.97 -22.95
C ALA A 327 37.52 -43.39 -21.49
N ALA A 328 36.47 -44.17 -21.20
CA ALA A 328 36.15 -44.60 -19.83
C ALA A 328 35.89 -46.12 -19.71
N SER A 329 36.86 -46.95 -20.12
CA SER A 329 36.88 -48.39 -19.80
C SER A 329 38.19 -48.91 -19.19
N ALA A 330 39.01 -48.05 -18.59
CA ALA A 330 40.21 -48.50 -17.89
C ALA A 330 40.41 -47.70 -16.61
N LEU A 331 40.13 -48.35 -15.47
CA LEU A 331 40.71 -48.18 -14.12
C LEU A 331 39.64 -48.41 -13.06
N CYS A 332 39.37 -49.69 -12.81
CA CYS A 332 38.72 -50.16 -11.59
C CYS A 332 39.56 -51.32 -11.07
N SER A 333 40.33 -51.12 -9.98
CA SER A 333 40.76 -52.14 -9.02
C SER A 333 41.59 -51.53 -7.88
N ALA A 334 41.30 -52.00 -6.67
CA ALA A 334 42.03 -51.88 -5.39
C ALA A 334 41.91 -50.51 -4.68
N THR A 335 41.64 -50.39 -3.37
CA THR A 335 41.63 -51.34 -2.26
C THR A 335 40.89 -50.72 -1.06
N ALA A 336 40.23 -51.55 -0.25
CA ALA A 336 39.68 -51.21 1.06
C ALA A 336 40.76 -51.13 2.14
N LEU A 337 40.56 -50.31 3.18
CA LEU A 337 40.71 -50.64 4.61
C LEU A 337 40.70 -49.39 5.53
N GLY A 338 39.81 -49.42 6.53
CA GLY A 338 40.15 -49.15 7.94
C GLY A 338 40.00 -47.73 8.51
N GLY A 339 39.32 -47.64 9.67
CA GLY A 339 39.73 -46.72 10.74
C GLY A 339 38.66 -45.80 11.33
N ALA A 340 38.12 -46.16 12.50
CA ALA A 340 37.28 -45.32 13.35
C ALA A 340 38.11 -44.41 14.29
N ARG A 341 37.60 -43.20 14.62
CA ARG A 341 37.57 -42.61 15.99
C ARG A 341 36.94 -41.19 16.05
N SER A 342 35.95 -41.04 16.94
CA SER A 342 35.66 -39.95 17.91
C SER A 342 35.83 -38.47 17.52
N VAL A 343 34.82 -37.61 17.75
CA VAL A 343 34.72 -36.60 18.84
C VAL A 343 33.26 -36.14 19.05
N ALA A 344 32.87 -35.85 20.30
CA ALA A 344 31.61 -35.25 20.71
C ALA A 344 31.64 -33.70 20.65
N SER A 345 30.49 -33.05 20.40
CA SER A 345 30.22 -31.69 20.89
C SER A 345 28.71 -31.43 21.07
N PHE A 346 28.38 -30.84 22.20
CA PHE A 346 27.06 -30.37 22.63
C PHE A 346 26.49 -29.27 21.73
N GLY A 347 25.16 -29.25 21.55
CA GLY A 347 24.40 -28.06 21.18
C GLY A 347 22.91 -28.22 21.50
N PRO A 348 22.27 -27.21 22.11
CA PRO A 348 20.82 -27.04 21.99
C PRO A 348 20.42 -25.58 21.68
N PRO A 349 19.14 -25.30 21.33
CA PRO A 349 18.20 -26.09 20.54
C PRO A 349 17.73 -25.31 19.29
N VAL A 350 17.21 -26.05 18.31
CA VAL A 350 16.52 -25.50 17.13
C VAL A 350 15.02 -25.35 17.42
N PRO A 351 14.42 -24.19 17.11
CA PRO A 351 13.05 -24.16 16.63
C PRO A 351 13.01 -23.44 15.28
N THR A 352 13.24 -24.16 14.18
CA THR A 352 12.87 -23.67 12.84
C THR A 352 11.36 -23.83 12.72
N SER A 353 10.65 -22.71 12.78
CA SER A 353 9.25 -22.64 12.37
C SER A 353 9.12 -23.20 10.95
N HIS A 354 7.97 -23.82 10.66
CA HIS A 354 7.62 -24.36 9.34
C HIS A 354 7.91 -23.36 8.20
N TRP A 355 7.80 -22.06 8.49
CA TRP A 355 7.99 -20.96 7.56
C TRP A 355 9.43 -20.77 7.06
N GLN A 356 10.43 -21.01 7.91
CA GLN A 356 11.84 -20.92 7.49
C GLN A 356 12.16 -21.99 6.44
N ARG A 357 11.62 -23.21 6.64
CA ARG A 357 11.80 -24.32 5.69
C ARG A 357 11.09 -24.07 4.36
N THR A 358 9.93 -23.43 4.36
CA THR A 358 9.25 -23.04 3.12
C THR A 358 9.96 -21.89 2.40
N PHE A 359 10.55 -20.93 3.14
CA PHE A 359 11.34 -19.84 2.57
C PHE A 359 12.63 -20.37 1.94
N ASP A 360 13.37 -21.25 2.63
CA ASP A 360 14.59 -21.84 2.12
C ASP A 360 14.31 -22.70 0.87
N ALA A 361 13.18 -23.42 0.84
CA ALA A 361 12.76 -24.20 -0.32
C ALA A 361 12.37 -23.31 -1.52
N TRP A 362 11.70 -22.18 -1.28
CA TRP A 362 11.35 -21.22 -2.32
C TRP A 362 12.60 -20.50 -2.87
N HIS A 363 13.51 -20.07 -1.99
CA HIS A 363 14.77 -19.43 -2.36
C HIS A 363 15.69 -20.37 -3.14
N ALA A 364 15.78 -21.64 -2.75
CA ALA A 364 16.54 -22.66 -3.49
C ALA A 364 15.96 -22.90 -4.89
N ALA A 365 14.64 -22.89 -5.05
CA ALA A 365 13.98 -23.02 -6.34
C ALA A 365 14.19 -21.77 -7.23
N PHE A 366 14.28 -20.57 -6.64
CA PHE A 366 14.52 -19.33 -7.38
C PHE A 366 15.96 -19.21 -7.90
N VAL A 367 16.97 -19.56 -7.09
CA VAL A 367 18.39 -19.55 -7.50
C VAL A 367 18.69 -20.57 -8.61
N ALA A 368 17.94 -21.67 -8.66
CA ALA A 368 18.08 -22.68 -9.72
C ALA A 368 17.59 -22.22 -11.10
N VAL A 369 16.78 -21.15 -11.18
CA VAL A 369 16.19 -20.64 -12.43
C VAL A 369 17.06 -19.55 -13.07
N GLU A 370 17.90 -18.85 -12.30
CA GLU A 370 18.82 -17.83 -12.84
C GLU A 370 20.22 -18.36 -13.19
N GLY A 371 20.47 -19.67 -13.01
CA GLY A 371 21.77 -20.32 -13.24
C GLY A 371 21.91 -21.12 -14.55
N CYS A 372 21.00 -20.98 -15.52
CA CYS A 372 21.03 -21.67 -16.81
C CYS A 372 20.90 -20.70 -18.00
#